data_AF-A0A1S7D7W8-F1
#
_entry.id   AF-A0A1S7D7W8-F1
#
_cell.length_a   1.000
_cell.length_b   1.000
_cell.length_c   1.000
_cell.angle_alpha   90.00
_cell.angle_beta   90.00
_cell.angle_gamma   90.00
#
_symmetry.space_group_name_H-M   'P 1'
#
loop_
_entity.id
_entity.type
_entity.pdbx_description
1 polymer ?
#
loop_
_entity_poly.entity_id
_entity_poly.type
_entity_poly.pdbx_seq_one_letter_code
_entity_poly.pdbx_strand_id
1 'polypeptide(L)'
;EPPTKEAAEALFKNLFFVEERYDLSAVGRMKFNRRVGIKSDEGPGTLTKEDILSVIKTLIDIRNGIGMVDDIDHLGNRRVRSVGEMTENQFRVGLVRVERAVKERLSLVESENLMPQDLINAKPVSAAIKEFFGS
;
A
#
# COMPACT_ATOMS: atom_id res chain seq x y z
N GLU A 1 -22.28 -4.51 10.12
CA GLU A 1 -23.15 -5.29 9.22
C GLU A 1 -23.10 -6.76 9.62
N PRO A 2 -24.17 -7.55 9.43
CA PRO A 2 -24.13 -8.98 9.68
C PRO A 2 -23.06 -9.65 8.79
N PRO A 3 -22.32 -10.67 9.29
CA PRO A 3 -21.27 -11.31 8.54
C PRO A 3 -21.88 -12.12 7.37
N THR A 4 -21.75 -11.60 6.15
CA THR A 4 -22.03 -12.35 4.91
C THR A 4 -20.74 -12.95 4.38
N LYS A 5 -20.86 -14.04 3.61
CA LYS A 5 -19.71 -14.70 2.98
C LYS A 5 -18.98 -13.72 2.06
N GLU A 6 -19.75 -12.96 1.28
CA GLU A 6 -19.25 -11.99 0.31
C GLU A 6 -18.49 -10.86 1.01
N ALA A 7 -19.02 -10.34 2.12
CA ALA A 7 -18.35 -9.30 2.90
C ALA A 7 -17.05 -9.80 3.52
N ALA A 8 -17.03 -11.04 4.04
CA ALA A 8 -15.82 -11.63 4.61
C ALA A 8 -14.73 -11.88 3.56
N GLU A 9 -15.10 -12.43 2.39
CA GLU A 9 -14.17 -12.65 1.27
C GLU A 9 -13.60 -11.33 0.73
N ALA A 10 -14.47 -10.32 0.57
CA ALA A 10 -14.05 -9.00 0.14
C ALA A 10 -13.11 -8.34 1.15
N LEU A 11 -13.42 -8.42 2.45
CA LEU A 11 -12.57 -7.90 3.51
C LEU A 11 -11.18 -8.55 3.47
N PHE A 12 -11.11 -9.89 3.43
CA PHE A 12 -9.83 -10.59 3.42
C PHE A 12 -8.98 -10.24 2.19
N LYS A 13 -9.58 -10.19 1.00
CA LYS A 13 -8.87 -9.77 -0.23
C LYS A 13 -8.32 -8.35 -0.10
N ASN A 14 -9.12 -7.43 0.42
CA ASN A 14 -8.78 -6.03 0.57
C ASN A 14 -7.65 -5.75 1.58
N LEU A 15 -7.32 -6.68 2.48
CA LEU A 15 -6.27 -6.48 3.47
C LEU A 15 -4.86 -6.56 2.88
N PHE A 16 -4.62 -7.49 1.95
CA PHE A 16 -3.25 -7.83 1.52
C PHE A 16 -3.07 -8.00 0.00
N PHE A 17 -4.15 -8.23 -0.74
CA PHE A 17 -4.10 -8.67 -2.13
C PHE A 17 -4.56 -7.59 -3.12
N VAL A 18 -4.94 -6.41 -2.63
CA VAL A 18 -5.42 -5.29 -3.44
C VAL A 18 -4.39 -4.16 -3.40
N GLU A 19 -3.86 -3.80 -4.56
CA GLU A 19 -2.77 -2.82 -4.72
C GLU A 19 -3.15 -1.42 -4.23
N GLU A 20 -4.42 -1.03 -4.38
CA GLU A 20 -4.94 0.25 -3.87
C GLU A 20 -4.90 0.35 -2.34
N ARG A 21 -4.86 -0.79 -1.63
CA ARG A 21 -4.95 -0.86 -0.16
C ARG A 21 -3.68 -1.36 0.52
N TYR A 22 -2.85 -2.08 -0.21
CA TYR A 22 -1.65 -2.69 0.32
C TYR A 22 -0.51 -2.63 -0.69
N ASP A 23 0.61 -2.05 -0.28
CA ASP A 23 1.81 -1.94 -1.09
C ASP A 23 3.06 -2.05 -0.20
N LEU A 24 3.87 -3.08 -0.46
CA LEU A 24 5.19 -3.27 0.15
C LEU A 24 6.19 -2.20 -0.31
N SER A 25 5.94 -1.51 -1.41
CA SER A 25 6.91 -0.74 -2.20
C SER A 25 8.07 -1.60 -2.71
N ALA A 26 8.85 -1.05 -3.64
CA ALA A 26 10.05 -1.71 -4.16
C ALA A 26 11.03 -2.12 -3.03
N VAL A 27 11.23 -1.25 -2.03
CA VAL A 27 12.16 -1.52 -0.93
C VAL A 27 11.64 -2.65 -0.03
N GLY A 28 10.35 -2.62 0.31
CA GLY A 28 9.76 -3.66 1.16
C GLY A 28 9.74 -5.02 0.45
N ARG A 29 9.43 -5.05 -0.86
CA ARG A 29 9.48 -6.28 -1.66
C ARG A 29 10.89 -6.86 -1.74
N MET A 30 11.89 -6.03 -2.05
CA MET A 30 13.30 -6.45 -2.07
C MET A 30 13.74 -7.01 -0.69
N LYS A 31 13.44 -6.28 0.40
CA LYS A 31 13.77 -6.72 1.77
C LYS A 31 13.08 -8.03 2.15
N PHE A 32 11.80 -8.14 1.83
CA PHE A 32 11.01 -9.33 2.06
C PHE A 32 11.62 -10.53 1.36
N ASN A 33 11.85 -10.43 0.05
CA ASN A 33 12.37 -11.53 -0.76
C ASN A 33 13.71 -12.02 -0.22
N ARG A 34 14.65 -11.11 0.05
CA ARG A 34 15.95 -11.45 0.65
C ARG A 34 15.82 -12.14 1.99
N ARG A 35 14.88 -11.71 2.84
CA ARG A 35 14.70 -12.25 4.19
C ARG A 35 14.16 -13.68 4.20
N VAL A 36 13.31 -14.02 3.24
CA VAL A 36 12.71 -15.36 3.10
C VAL A 36 13.41 -16.24 2.06
N GLY A 37 14.56 -15.79 1.53
CA GLY A 37 15.41 -16.57 0.64
C GLY A 37 14.96 -16.63 -0.83
N ILE A 38 14.09 -15.71 -1.27
CA ILE A 38 13.70 -15.56 -2.67
C ILE A 38 14.80 -14.79 -3.42
N LYS A 39 15.25 -15.35 -4.55
CA LYS A 39 16.40 -14.82 -5.32
C LYS A 39 16.14 -13.51 -6.05
N SER A 40 14.87 -13.22 -6.39
CA SER A 40 14.49 -11.99 -7.08
C SER A 40 14.43 -10.82 -6.10
N ASP A 41 14.98 -9.67 -6.45
CA ASP A 41 14.78 -8.43 -5.69
C ASP A 41 13.48 -7.70 -6.10
N GLU A 42 12.87 -8.12 -7.20
CA GLU A 42 11.64 -7.54 -7.75
C GLU A 42 10.43 -8.46 -7.53
N GLY A 43 9.23 -7.86 -7.55
CA GLY A 43 7.95 -8.57 -7.40
C GLY A 43 6.78 -7.61 -7.22
N PRO A 44 5.55 -8.13 -7.07
CA PRO A 44 4.36 -7.31 -6.85
C PRO A 44 4.41 -6.58 -5.50
N GLY A 45 3.77 -5.41 -5.42
CA GLY A 45 3.62 -4.67 -4.17
C GLY A 45 2.68 -5.36 -3.16
N THR A 46 1.73 -6.16 -3.63
CA THR A 46 0.83 -6.96 -2.79
C THR A 46 1.47 -8.26 -2.34
N LEU A 47 0.92 -8.88 -1.28
CA LEU A 47 1.34 -10.21 -0.85
C LEU A 47 0.77 -11.30 -1.75
N THR A 48 1.53 -12.38 -1.89
CA THR A 48 1.10 -13.64 -2.53
C THR A 48 0.86 -14.72 -1.48
N LYS A 49 0.23 -15.84 -1.86
CA LYS A 49 0.06 -16.97 -0.94
C LYS A 49 1.42 -17.60 -0.61
N GLU A 50 2.30 -17.63 -1.59
CA GLU A 50 3.66 -18.13 -1.52
C GLU A 50 4.51 -17.29 -0.56
N ASP A 51 4.31 -15.97 -0.52
CA ASP A 51 4.93 -15.08 0.45
C ASP A 51 4.58 -15.51 1.88
N ILE A 52 3.29 -15.70 2.17
CA ILE A 52 2.81 -16.07 3.51
C ILE A 52 3.37 -17.43 3.92
N LEU A 53 3.35 -18.41 3.02
CA LEU A 53 3.92 -19.73 3.29
C LEU A 53 5.43 -19.66 3.55
N SER A 54 6.15 -18.80 2.84
CA SER A 54 7.60 -18.62 3.01
C SER A 54 7.94 -17.98 4.36
N VAL A 55 7.14 -17.03 4.82
CA VAL A 55 7.27 -16.44 6.16
C VAL A 55 7.04 -17.49 7.25
N ILE A 56 5.97 -18.30 7.13
CA ILE A 56 5.67 -19.35 8.11
C ILE A 56 6.80 -20.37 8.18
N LYS A 57 7.32 -20.82 7.04
CA LYS A 57 8.48 -21.72 6.98
C LYS A 57 9.71 -21.11 7.67
N THR A 58 10.04 -19.86 7.34
CA THR A 58 11.16 -19.14 7.94
C THR A 58 11.01 -19.02 9.47
N LEU A 59 9.79 -18.77 9.97
CA LEU A 59 9.51 -18.72 11.40
C LEU A 59 9.73 -20.07 12.09
N ILE A 60 9.29 -21.16 11.46
CA ILE A 60 9.50 -22.53 11.96
C ILE A 60 10.99 -22.89 11.95
N ASP A 61 11.73 -22.53 10.90
CA ASP A 61 13.17 -22.79 10.79
C ASP A 61 13.94 -22.09 11.92
N ILE A 62 13.65 -20.81 12.18
CA ILE A 62 14.22 -20.06 13.31
C ILE A 62 13.92 -20.77 14.63
N ARG A 63 12.68 -21.25 14.81
CA ARG A 63 12.29 -21.99 16.02
C ARG A 63 13.07 -23.30 16.19
N ASN A 64 13.39 -23.97 15.08
CA ASN A 64 14.18 -25.19 15.04
C ASN A 64 15.70 -24.94 15.15
N GLY A 65 16.14 -23.68 15.31
CA GLY A 65 17.55 -23.31 15.39
C GLY A 65 18.25 -23.16 14.04
N ILE A 66 17.49 -23.14 12.95
CA ILE A 66 17.99 -22.94 11.58
C ILE A 66 17.76 -21.47 11.20
N GLY A 67 18.84 -20.68 11.21
CA GLY A 67 18.79 -19.23 10.94
C GLY A 67 18.87 -18.39 12.21
N MET A 68 18.66 -17.08 12.06
CA MET A 68 18.80 -16.10 13.14
C MET A 68 17.59 -15.16 13.20
N VAL A 69 17.33 -14.63 14.40
CA VAL A 69 16.35 -13.57 14.62
C VAL A 69 16.93 -12.23 14.16
N ASP A 70 16.08 -11.35 13.65
CA ASP A 70 16.51 -10.03 13.16
C ASP A 70 16.77 -9.07 14.33
N ASP A 71 17.84 -8.29 14.22
CA ASP A 71 18.11 -7.17 15.11
C ASP A 71 17.38 -5.92 14.61
N ILE A 72 16.52 -5.36 15.47
CA ILE A 72 15.71 -4.17 15.17
C ILE A 72 16.54 -2.89 15.10
N ASP A 73 17.70 -2.84 15.76
CA ASP A 73 18.56 -1.66 15.81
C ASP A 73 19.60 -1.65 14.70
N HIS A 74 19.75 -2.76 13.98
CA HIS A 74 20.60 -2.83 12.81
C HIS A 74 20.17 -1.79 11.77
N LEU A 75 21.07 -0.87 11.37
CA LEU A 75 20.74 0.22 10.46
C LEU A 75 20.28 -0.27 9.08
N GLY A 76 20.65 -1.47 8.65
CA GLY A 76 20.08 -2.10 7.46
C GLY A 76 18.55 -2.30 7.54
N ASN A 77 17.97 -2.35 8.75
CA ASN A 77 16.53 -2.44 9.01
C ASN A 77 15.90 -1.08 9.38
N ARG A 78 16.69 -0.01 9.43
CA ARG A 78 16.23 1.37 9.63
C ARG A 78 16.29 2.12 8.30
N ARG A 79 15.21 2.80 7.92
CA ARG A 79 15.15 3.60 6.70
C ARG A 79 14.87 5.06 7.05
N VAL A 80 15.69 5.95 6.51
CA VAL A 80 15.47 7.39 6.60
C VAL A 80 14.46 7.78 5.51
N ARG A 81 13.42 8.52 5.89
CA ARG A 81 12.47 9.12 4.96
C ARG A 81 12.77 10.60 4.84
N SER A 82 13.04 11.06 3.63
CA SER A 82 13.29 12.48 3.35
C SER A 82 11.97 13.23 3.18
N VAL A 83 12.02 14.56 3.26
CA VAL A 83 10.84 15.44 3.09
C VAL A 83 10.09 15.18 1.77
N GLY A 84 10.80 14.87 0.69
CA GLY A 84 10.20 14.55 -0.61
C GLY A 84 9.28 13.33 -0.55
N GLU A 85 9.74 12.22 0.04
CA GLU A 85 8.93 11.00 0.20
C GLU A 85 7.72 11.24 1.10
N MET A 86 7.91 12.00 2.18
CA MET A 86 6.80 12.34 3.08
C MET A 86 5.74 13.19 2.35
N THR A 87 6.18 14.16 1.57
CA THR A 87 5.29 15.03 0.77
C THR A 87 4.58 14.24 -0.32
N GLU A 88 5.28 13.34 -1.01
CA GLU A 88 4.71 12.43 -2.02
C GLU A 88 3.58 11.57 -1.43
N ASN A 89 3.78 11.03 -0.23
CA ASN A 89 2.74 10.25 0.46
C ASN A 89 1.48 11.08 0.73
N GLN A 90 1.64 12.33 1.16
CA GLN A 90 0.50 13.23 1.40
C GLN A 90 -0.19 13.65 0.11
N PHE A 91 0.59 13.89 -0.95
CA PHE A 91 0.08 14.17 -2.28
C PHE A 91 -0.78 13.01 -2.81
N ARG A 92 -0.28 11.77 -2.66
CA ARG A 92 -1.00 10.55 -3.03
C ARG A 92 -2.31 10.39 -2.28
N VAL A 93 -2.34 10.65 -0.97
CA VAL A 93 -3.60 10.67 -0.19
C VAL A 93 -4.59 11.69 -0.75
N GLY A 94 -4.11 12.88 -1.14
CA GLY A 94 -4.90 13.89 -1.82
C GLY A 94 -5.49 13.40 -3.15
N LEU A 95 -4.68 12.72 -3.97
CA LEU A 95 -5.10 12.18 -5.27
C LEU A 95 -6.16 11.09 -5.13
N VAL A 96 -6.04 10.18 -4.17
CA VAL A 96 -7.05 9.12 -3.93
C VAL A 96 -8.42 9.72 -3.62
N ARG A 97 -8.46 10.87 -2.91
CA ARG A 97 -9.73 11.59 -2.65
C ARG A 97 -10.31 12.20 -3.92
N VAL A 98 -9.45 12.76 -4.79
CA VAL A 98 -9.89 13.31 -6.09
C VAL A 98 -10.41 12.20 -6.99
N GLU A 99 -9.68 11.08 -7.09
CA GLU A 99 -10.07 9.91 -7.88
C GLU A 99 -11.46 9.40 -7.49
N ARG A 100 -11.73 9.26 -6.18
CA ARG A 100 -13.03 8.83 -5.70
C ARG A 100 -14.15 9.79 -6.13
N ALA A 101 -13.96 11.09 -5.95
CA ALA A 101 -14.95 12.09 -6.35
C ALA A 101 -15.19 12.10 -7.88
N VAL A 102 -14.13 11.88 -8.67
CA VAL A 102 -14.23 11.76 -10.13
C VAL A 102 -15.03 10.51 -10.53
N LYS A 103 -14.72 9.34 -9.94
CA LYS A 103 -15.45 8.08 -10.20
C LYS A 103 -16.94 8.21 -9.84
N GLU A 104 -17.25 8.82 -8.69
CA GLU A 104 -18.63 9.08 -8.26
C GLU A 104 -19.37 10.00 -9.25
N ARG A 105 -18.74 11.10 -9.71
CA ARG A 105 -19.33 12.00 -10.71
C ARG A 105 -19.56 11.34 -12.06
N LEU A 106 -18.61 10.54 -12.55
CA LEU A 106 -18.75 9.82 -13.82
C LEU A 106 -19.89 8.79 -13.79
N SER A 107 -20.25 8.27 -12.62
CA SER A 107 -21.35 7.30 -12.48
C SER A 107 -22.75 7.91 -12.51
N LEU A 108 -22.87 9.22 -12.24
CA LEU A 108 -24.16 9.90 -12.02
C LEU A 108 -24.63 10.74 -13.22
N VAL A 109 -23.77 11.07 -14.18
CA VAL A 109 -24.05 12.10 -15.18
C VAL A 109 -24.37 11.51 -16.54
N GLU A 110 -25.48 11.94 -17.15
CA GLU A 110 -25.73 11.79 -18.59
C GLU A 110 -24.59 12.48 -19.35
N SER A 111 -23.79 11.68 -20.05
CA SER A 111 -22.43 12.00 -20.50
C SER A 111 -22.31 13.04 -21.63
N GLU A 112 -23.34 13.85 -21.88
CA GLU A 112 -23.28 14.87 -22.92
C GLU A 112 -22.60 16.15 -22.40
N ASN A 113 -21.51 16.55 -23.07
CA ASN A 113 -20.73 17.78 -22.87
C ASN A 113 -19.88 17.90 -21.59
N LEU A 114 -19.54 16.80 -20.92
CA LEU A 114 -18.71 16.86 -19.71
C LEU A 114 -17.22 17.04 -20.05
N MET A 115 -16.60 18.11 -19.52
CA MET A 115 -15.18 18.40 -19.76
C MET A 115 -14.31 17.96 -18.56
N PRO A 116 -13.04 17.55 -18.77
CA PRO A 116 -12.17 17.11 -17.68
C PRO A 116 -11.99 18.11 -16.54
N GLN A 117 -12.03 19.41 -16.84
CA GLN A 117 -11.94 20.48 -15.83
C GLN A 117 -13.13 20.48 -14.85
N ASP A 118 -14.29 19.95 -15.26
CA ASP A 118 -15.49 19.89 -14.43
C ASP A 118 -15.42 18.73 -13.42
N LEU A 119 -14.53 17.75 -13.67
CA LEU A 119 -14.33 16.59 -12.80
C LEU A 119 -13.26 16.84 -11.73
N ILE A 120 -12.24 17.64 -12.06
CA ILE A 120 -11.04 17.78 -11.22
C ILE A 120 -11.20 18.94 -10.23
N ASN A 121 -11.09 18.64 -8.93
CA ASN A 121 -11.05 19.64 -7.87
C ASN A 121 -9.69 19.62 -7.16
N ALA A 122 -8.99 20.76 -7.12
CA ALA A 122 -7.68 20.89 -6.49
C ALA A 122 -7.73 21.03 -4.95
N LYS A 123 -8.90 21.31 -4.35
CA LYS A 123 -9.04 21.52 -2.90
C LYS A 123 -8.58 20.33 -2.04
N PRO A 124 -8.92 19.05 -2.35
CA PRO A 124 -8.49 17.91 -1.54
C PRO A 124 -6.98 17.74 -1.49
N VAL A 125 -6.30 17.96 -2.62
CA VAL A 125 -4.84 17.86 -2.74
C VAL A 125 -4.16 19.00 -1.99
N SER A 126 -4.59 20.24 -2.24
CA SER A 126 -4.02 21.42 -1.58
C SER A 126 -4.25 21.44 -0.07
N ALA A 127 -5.38 20.92 0.41
CA ALA A 127 -5.63 20.74 1.84
C ALA A 127 -4.66 19.74 2.48
N ALA A 128 -4.47 18.56 1.87
CA ALA A 128 -3.55 17.54 2.39
C ALA A 128 -2.10 18.04 2.50
N ILE A 129 -1.62 18.80 1.50
CA ILE A 129 -0.28 19.40 1.54
C ILE A 129 -0.19 20.49 2.61
N LYS A 130 -1.20 21.38 2.70
CA LYS A 130 -1.21 22.45 3.71
C LYS A 130 -1.24 21.90 5.12
N GLU A 131 -1.99 20.84 5.37
CA GLU A 131 -2.04 20.16 6.66
C GLU A 131 -0.66 19.60 7.02
N PHE A 132 0.02 18.94 6.07
CA PHE A 132 1.36 18.38 6.28
C PHE A 132 2.45 19.42 6.64
N PHE A 133 2.43 20.59 6.00
CA PHE A 133 3.40 21.66 6.28
C PHE A 133 2.96 22.64 7.38
N GLY A 134 1.67 22.62 7.74
CA GLY A 134 1.07 23.52 8.73
C GLY A 134 1.03 22.98 10.15
N SER A 135 1.19 21.65 10.32
CA SER A 135 1.40 20.98 11.61
C SER A 135 2.87 20.97 11.99
#